data_AF-X1N3G0-F1
#
_entry.id   AF-X1N3G0-F1
#
_cell.length_a   1.000
_cell.length_b   1.000
_cell.length_c   1.000
_cell.angle_alpha   90.00
_cell.angle_beta   90.00
_cell.angle_gamma   90.00
#
_symmetry.space_group_name_H-M   'P 1'
#
loop_
_entity.id
_entity.type
_entity.pdbx_description
1 polymer ?
#
loop_
_entity_poly.entity_id
_entity_poly.type
_entity_poly.pdbx_seq_one_letter_code
_entity_poly.pdbx_strand_id
1 'polypeptide(L)'
;SMFREKSLLAGRTLTIKSGDLAGQEITIEDWGQNVHGGESWMASGFQPPAVIQYAARVPIDNLPVDDDVLYGEIKNVGFLVHISELEGEAHHEGIPIRRGSKASQ
;
A
#
# COMPACT_ATOMS: atom_id res chain seq x y z
N SER A 1 4.02 -11.83 -16.60
CA SER A 1 2.81 -11.49 -15.82
C SER A 1 2.44 -12.66 -14.92
N MET A 2 2.35 -12.41 -13.61
CA MET A 2 1.86 -13.33 -12.59
C MET A 2 0.98 -12.53 -11.64
N PHE A 3 -0.20 -13.04 -11.27
CA PHE A 3 -1.09 -12.37 -10.32
C PHE A 3 -0.86 -12.94 -8.91
N ARG A 4 -0.95 -12.06 -7.91
CA ARG A 4 -0.97 -12.42 -6.49
C ARG A 4 -2.41 -12.79 -6.10
N GLU A 5 -2.56 -13.56 -5.03
CA GLU A 5 -3.84 -13.62 -4.32
C GLU A 5 -4.27 -12.21 -3.90
N LYS A 6 -5.57 -11.94 -3.97
CA LYS A 6 -6.14 -10.63 -3.63
C LYS A 6 -5.69 -10.19 -2.25
N SER A 7 -5.25 -8.95 -2.13
CA SER A 7 -4.83 -8.35 -0.86
C SER A 7 -5.96 -8.42 0.17
N LEU A 8 -5.62 -8.80 1.41
CA LEU A 8 -6.55 -8.74 2.54
C LEU A 8 -6.94 -7.30 2.90
N LEU A 9 -6.24 -6.31 2.34
CA LEU A 9 -6.52 -4.89 2.53
C LEU A 9 -7.41 -4.32 1.42
N ALA A 10 -7.68 -5.07 0.35
CA ALA A 10 -8.58 -4.66 -0.72
C ALA A 10 -9.97 -4.26 -0.20
N GLY A 11 -10.46 -3.12 -0.68
CA GLY A 11 -11.73 -2.49 -0.27
C GLY A 11 -11.68 -1.76 1.07
N ARG A 12 -10.51 -1.66 1.73
CA ARG A 12 -10.37 -0.95 3.00
C ARG A 12 -9.83 0.46 2.80
N THR A 13 -10.30 1.38 3.63
CA THR A 13 -9.72 2.71 3.78
C THR A 13 -8.74 2.68 4.95
N LEU A 14 -7.50 3.12 4.71
CA LEU A 14 -6.41 3.12 5.67
C LEU A 14 -5.77 4.50 5.75
N THR A 15 -5.18 4.83 6.90
CA THR A 15 -4.38 6.05 7.07
C THR A 15 -2.93 5.78 6.70
N ILE A 16 -2.34 6.68 5.92
CA ILE A 16 -0.91 6.68 5.63
C ILE A 16 -0.18 7.37 6.79
N LYS A 17 0.79 6.70 7.41
CA LYS A 17 1.43 7.17 8.65
C LYS A 17 2.79 7.84 8.44
N SER A 18 3.39 7.70 7.26
CA SER A 18 4.76 8.15 6.98
C SER A 18 4.93 8.57 5.53
N GLY A 19 6.01 9.32 5.27
CA GLY A 19 6.35 9.83 3.94
C GLY A 19 5.51 11.04 3.53
N ASP A 20 5.67 11.47 2.28
CA ASP A 20 5.02 12.66 1.72
C ASP A 20 3.47 12.61 1.73
N LEU A 21 2.90 11.41 1.83
CA LEU A 21 1.45 11.19 1.87
C LEU A 21 0.90 11.03 3.30
N ALA A 22 1.72 11.21 4.34
CA ALA A 22 1.31 11.03 5.73
C ALA A 22 0.08 11.88 6.10
N GLY A 23 -0.84 11.28 6.85
CA GLY A 23 -2.10 11.89 7.29
C GLY A 23 -3.23 11.84 6.25
N GLN A 24 -2.98 11.36 5.04
CA GLN A 24 -4.04 11.10 4.05
C GLN A 24 -4.69 9.74 4.29
N GLU A 25 -5.96 9.63 3.89
CA GLU A 25 -6.68 8.36 3.80
C GLU A 25 -6.60 7.81 2.37
N ILE A 26 -6.31 6.52 2.24
CA ILE A 26 -6.26 5.82 0.97
C ILE A 26 -7.24 4.63 0.99
N THR A 27 -8.07 4.52 -0.05
CA THR A 27 -8.93 3.34 -0.25
C THR A 27 -8.23 2.35 -1.14
N ILE A 28 -7.88 1.19 -0.60
CA ILE A 28 -7.08 0.17 -1.29
C ILE A 28 -7.95 -0.62 -2.28
N GLU A 29 -7.47 -0.77 -3.51
CA GLU A 29 -8.09 -1.63 -4.52
C GLU A 29 -7.53 -3.04 -4.42
N ASP A 30 -6.21 -3.20 -4.61
CA ASP A 30 -5.49 -4.48 -4.51
C ASP A 30 -3.95 -4.21 -4.52
N TRP A 31 -3.16 -5.27 -4.65
CA TRP A 31 -1.74 -5.18 -5.00
C TRP A 31 -1.53 -4.38 -6.28
N GLY A 32 -0.54 -3.48 -6.29
CA GLY A 32 -0.19 -2.71 -7.48
C GLY A 32 0.11 -3.59 -8.68
N GLN A 33 0.76 -4.74 -8.45
CA GLN A 33 1.01 -5.76 -9.46
C GLN A 33 -0.29 -6.29 -10.10
N ASN A 34 -1.32 -6.57 -9.30
CA ASN A 34 -2.59 -7.10 -9.82
C ASN A 34 -3.33 -6.06 -10.66
N VAL A 35 -3.39 -4.82 -10.19
CA VAL A 35 -4.02 -3.70 -10.91
C VAL A 35 -3.29 -3.41 -12.22
N HIS A 36 -1.97 -3.55 -12.24
CA HIS A 36 -1.13 -3.30 -13.42
C HIS A 36 -0.84 -4.55 -14.25
N GLY A 37 -1.76 -5.53 -14.27
CA GLY A 37 -1.71 -6.63 -15.22
C GLY A 37 -0.70 -7.74 -14.89
N GLY A 38 -0.36 -7.91 -13.60
CA GLY A 38 0.51 -8.95 -13.08
C GLY A 38 2.00 -8.66 -13.24
N GLU A 39 2.38 -7.38 -13.40
CA GLU A 39 3.76 -6.94 -13.54
C GLU A 39 4.23 -6.13 -12.33
N SER A 40 5.52 -6.26 -12.02
CA SER A 40 6.17 -5.41 -11.02
C SER A 40 6.10 -3.95 -11.46
N TRP A 41 5.92 -3.03 -10.51
CA TRP A 41 6.01 -1.59 -10.77
C TRP A 41 7.41 -1.17 -11.28
N MET A 42 8.42 -2.02 -11.10
CA MET A 42 9.78 -1.83 -11.62
C MET A 42 9.96 -2.33 -13.05
N ALA A 43 9.15 -3.30 -13.49
CA ALA A 43 9.24 -3.88 -14.82
C ALA A 43 8.57 -3.00 -15.89
N SER A 44 7.74 -2.04 -15.47
CA SER A 44 7.08 -1.11 -16.37
C SER A 44 8.07 -0.08 -16.94
N GLY A 45 8.39 -0.21 -18.23
CA GLY A 45 9.14 0.79 -19.00
C GLY A 45 8.36 2.10 -19.25
N PHE A 46 7.79 2.69 -18.19
CA PHE A 46 6.79 3.76 -18.14
C PHE A 46 5.34 3.28 -18.35
N GLN A 47 4.64 3.08 -17.23
CA GLN A 47 3.23 2.72 -17.10
C GLN A 47 2.68 3.55 -15.91
N PRO A 48 1.37 3.54 -15.62
CA PRO A 48 0.48 4.66 -15.19
C PRO A 48 0.97 5.71 -14.16
N PRO A 49 0.32 6.89 -14.05
CA PRO A 49 0.72 7.99 -13.16
C PRO A 49 1.08 7.61 -11.72
N ALA A 50 0.37 6.63 -11.15
CA ALA A 50 0.63 6.11 -9.80
C ALA A 50 2.03 5.49 -9.65
N VAL A 51 2.53 4.79 -10.68
CA VAL A 51 3.87 4.20 -10.68
C VAL A 51 4.95 5.26 -10.74
N ILE A 52 4.77 6.27 -11.60
CA ILE A 52 5.72 7.39 -11.76
C ILE A 52 5.85 8.15 -10.45
N GLN A 53 4.71 8.45 -9.81
CA GLN A 53 4.69 9.13 -8.52
C GLN A 53 5.37 8.31 -7.44
N TYR A 54 5.09 7.00 -7.36
CA TYR A 54 5.74 6.12 -6.40
C TYR A 54 7.26 6.04 -6.61
N ALA A 55 7.71 5.86 -7.85
CA ALA A 55 9.13 5.83 -8.19
C ALA A 55 9.86 7.12 -7.78
N ALA A 56 9.19 8.28 -7.88
CA ALA A 56 9.73 9.56 -7.41
C ALA A 56 9.80 9.65 -5.87
N ARG A 57 8.84 9.05 -5.15
CA ARG A 57 8.80 9.03 -3.68
C ARG A 57 9.82 8.08 -3.06
N VAL A 58 10.12 6.94 -3.70
CA VAL A 58 11.05 5.91 -3.18
C VAL A 58 12.34 6.49 -2.58
N PRO A 59 13.13 7.33 -3.28
CA PRO A 59 14.35 7.90 -2.71
C PRO A 59 14.11 9.01 -1.69
N ILE A 60 12.97 9.71 -1.75
CA ILE A 60 12.63 10.84 -0.86
C ILE A 60 12.18 10.32 0.50
N ASP A 61 11.26 9.36 0.48
CA ASP A 61 10.63 8.75 1.65
C ASP A 61 11.42 7.54 2.18
N ASN A 62 12.54 7.19 1.54
CA ASN A 62 13.37 6.02 1.84
C ASN A 62 12.53 4.71 1.90
N LEU A 63 11.70 4.51 0.88
CA LEU A 63 10.79 3.36 0.80
C LEU A 63 11.50 2.11 0.28
N PRO A 64 11.07 0.91 0.69
CA PRO A 64 11.53 -0.34 0.11
C PRO A 64 11.31 -0.41 -1.40
N VAL A 65 12.28 -1.03 -2.09
CA VAL A 65 12.27 -1.23 -3.54
C VAL A 65 11.89 -2.69 -3.83
N ASP A 66 10.62 -3.02 -3.57
CA ASP A 66 10.03 -4.34 -3.78
C ASP A 66 8.57 -4.22 -4.24
N ASP A 67 7.90 -5.35 -4.49
CA ASP A 67 6.52 -5.39 -4.99
C ASP A 67 5.44 -5.44 -3.88
N ASP A 68 5.80 -5.18 -2.61
CA ASP A 68 4.84 -5.07 -1.51
C ASP A 68 4.20 -3.67 -1.46
N VAL A 69 3.69 -3.28 -2.63
CA VAL A 69 2.99 -2.03 -2.88
C VAL A 69 1.53 -2.30 -3.21
N LEU A 70 0.65 -1.50 -2.64
CA LEU A 70 -0.79 -1.52 -2.89
C LEU A 70 -1.16 -0.35 -3.78
N TYR A 71 -2.09 -0.59 -4.70
CA TYR A 71 -2.77 0.48 -5.42
C TYR A 71 -4.03 0.88 -4.67
N GLY A 72 -4.25 2.18 -4.56
CA GLY A 72 -5.46 2.73 -3.97
C GLY A 72 -5.67 4.18 -4.34
N GLU A 73 -6.81 4.72 -3.93
CA GLU A 73 -7.23 6.07 -4.27
C GLU A 73 -7.23 7.00 -3.05
N ILE A 74 -6.62 8.17 -3.22
CA ILE A 74 -6.74 9.31 -2.32
C ILE A 74 -7.53 10.38 -3.07
N LYS A 75 -8.75 10.69 -2.61
CA LYS A 75 -9.64 11.68 -3.26
C LYS A 75 -9.79 11.46 -4.78
N ASN A 76 -10.02 10.22 -5.20
CA ASN A 76 -10.17 9.77 -6.60
C ASN A 76 -8.90 9.90 -7.46
N VAL A 77 -7.73 10.07 -6.86
CA VAL A 77 -6.44 10.01 -7.55
C VAL A 77 -5.73 8.73 -7.13
N GLY A 78 -5.28 7.94 -8.11
CA GLY A 78 -4.60 6.67 -7.88
C GLY A 78 -3.15 6.85 -7.44
N PHE A 79 -2.75 6.12 -6.39
CA PHE A 79 -1.41 6.09 -5.85
C PHE A 79 -0.97 4.65 -5.63
N LEU A 80 0.34 4.41 -5.73
CA LEU A 80 0.95 3.26 -5.07
C LEU A 80 1.51 3.69 -3.71
N VAL A 81 1.33 2.83 -2.73
CA VAL A 81 1.90 2.95 -1.38
C VAL A 81 2.51 1.62 -0.95
N HIS A 82 3.68 1.65 -0.35
CA HIS A 82 4.28 0.47 0.26
C HIS A 82 3.55 0.12 1.55
N ILE A 83 3.40 -1.17 1.87
CA ILE A 83 2.69 -1.62 3.07
C ILE A 83 3.27 -1.05 4.38
N SER A 84 4.57 -0.72 4.40
CA SER A 84 5.20 -0.10 5.57
C SER A 84 4.68 1.31 5.87
N GLU A 85 4.14 2.00 4.87
CA GLU A 85 3.58 3.35 4.99
C GLU A 85 2.21 3.36 5.68
N LEU A 86 1.56 2.21 5.82
CA LEU A 86 0.18 2.12 6.30
C LEU A 86 0.12 1.83 7.80
N GLU A 87 -0.86 2.46 8.45
CA GLU A 87 -1.30 2.12 9.80
C GLU A 87 -2.60 1.32 9.71
N GLY A 88 -2.66 0.18 10.38
CA GLY A 88 -3.88 -0.63 10.45
C GLY A 88 -3.60 -2.12 10.56
N GLU A 89 -3.92 -2.67 11.73
CA GLU A 89 -4.53 -3.99 11.74
C GLU A 89 -5.95 -3.88 11.17
N ALA A 90 -6.43 -4.95 10.54
CA ALA A 90 -7.74 -5.02 9.91
C ALA A 90 -8.88 -4.44 10.77
N HIS A 91 -9.33 -3.21 10.51
CA HIS A 91 -10.58 -2.71 11.06
C HIS A 91 -11.74 -3.32 10.26
N HIS A 92 -12.06 -4.57 10.55
CA HIS A 92 -13.43 -5.06 10.44
C HIS A 92 -14.16 -4.56 11.69
N GLU A 93 -15.45 -4.24 11.58
CA GLU A 93 -16.26 -3.73 12.68
C GLU A 93 -15.94 -4.41 14.03
N GLY A 94 -15.50 -3.62 15.00
CA GLY A 94 -15.74 -3.89 16.42
C GLY A 94 -14.89 -4.91 17.18
N ILE A 95 -13.80 -5.48 16.66
CA ILE A 95 -12.93 -6.36 17.48
C ILE A 95 -11.46 -5.99 17.34
N PRO A 96 -10.81 -5.40 18.36
CA PRO A 96 -9.36 -5.22 18.36
C PRO A 96 -8.69 -6.58 18.52
N ILE A 97 -7.83 -6.95 17.56
CA ILE A 97 -6.91 -8.08 17.73
C ILE A 97 -5.86 -7.62 18.75
N ARG A 98 -5.87 -8.23 19.93
CA ARG A 98 -4.88 -7.94 20.98
C ARG A 98 -3.51 -8.37 20.46
N ARG A 99 -2.60 -7.42 20.25
CA ARG A 99 -1.17 -7.72 20.33
C ARG A 99 -0.93 -8.40 21.67
N GLY A 100 -0.51 -9.65 21.62
CA GLY A 100 -0.14 -10.40 22.81
C GLY A 100 0.89 -9.59 23.59
N SER A 101 0.49 -9.12 24.78
CA SER A 101 1.42 -8.66 25.78
C SER A 101 2.38 -9.81 26.07
N LYS A 102 3.64 -9.68 25.65
CA LYS A 102 4.70 -10.36 26.39
C LYS A 102 4.87 -9.58 27.68
N ALA A 103 4.25 -10.10 28.73
CA ALA A 103 4.57 -9.79 30.11
C ALA A 103 6.05 -10.12 30.35
N SER A 104 6.65 -9.29 31.21
CA SER A 104 8.01 -9.39 31.70
C SER A 104 8.33 -10.77 32.32
N GLN A 105 9.56 -11.23 32.08
CA GLN A 105 10.49 -11.71 33.09
C GLN A 105 11.91 -11.45 32.60
#